data_AF-D4ARR0-F1
#
_entry.id   AF-D4ARR0-F1
#
_cell.length_a   1.000
_cell.length_b   1.000
_cell.length_c   1.000
_cell.angle_alpha   90.00
_cell.angle_beta   90.00
_cell.angle_gamma   90.00
#
_symmetry.space_group_name_H-M   'P 1'
#
loop_
_entity.id
_entity.type
_entity.pdbx_description
1 polymer ?
#
loop_
_entity_poly.entity_id
_entity_poly.type
_entity_poly.pdbx_seq_one_letter_code
_entity_poly.pdbx_strand_id
1 'polypeptide(L)'
;MFVAGLLLKGIKSRYSTGSIIGTLFECCIRFLQFVFGIAVIGLYAQDVDRARKHGDSQDSRWIFATVVGTLSAISGLVYILIPCAVRRPLSQATFIHLPCFVYDSVLVILWLTQFGIFAKLYITVDDDKDKSLKRMKHSAYVDLVNLCFWAITCAWCGIRWWRGNKAGGVQKEEKAFDEHIEQV
;
A
#
# COMPACT_ATOMS: atom_id res chain seq x y z
N MET A 1 -33.58 18.82 -20.76
CA MET A 1 -32.73 17.71 -21.27
C MET A 1 -31.25 18.06 -21.49
N PHE A 2 -30.88 19.32 -21.72
CA PHE A 2 -29.49 19.69 -22.06
C PHE A 2 -28.50 19.66 -20.87
N VAL A 3 -28.94 20.03 -19.67
CA VAL A 3 -28.09 20.10 -18.47
C VAL A 3 -27.69 18.72 -17.94
N ALA A 4 -28.60 17.75 -17.93
CA ALA A 4 -28.31 16.37 -17.53
C ALA A 4 -27.29 15.71 -18.47
N GLY A 5 -27.38 15.98 -19.77
CA GLY A 5 -26.42 15.49 -20.77
C GLY A 5 -25.03 16.10 -20.65
N LEU A 6 -24.94 17.38 -20.28
CA LEU A 6 -23.67 18.07 -20.00
C LEU A 6 -23.02 17.61 -18.69
N LEU A 7 -23.82 17.34 -17.65
CA LEU A 7 -23.32 16.77 -16.40
C LEU A 7 -22.84 15.32 -16.60
N LEU A 8 -23.59 14.50 -17.35
CA LEU A 8 -23.17 13.14 -17.69
C LEU A 8 -21.92 13.11 -18.58
N LYS A 9 -21.83 14.01 -19.58
CA LYS A 9 -20.62 14.15 -20.40
C LYS A 9 -19.45 14.71 -19.59
N GLY A 10 -19.69 15.63 -18.66
CA GLY A 10 -18.67 16.16 -17.74
C GLY A 10 -18.10 15.07 -16.83
N ILE A 11 -18.95 14.17 -16.32
CA ILE A 11 -18.53 13.00 -15.54
C ILE A 11 -17.79 11.98 -16.42
N LYS A 12 -18.28 11.73 -17.64
CA LYS A 12 -17.68 10.78 -18.59
C LYS A 12 -16.36 11.25 -19.19
N SER A 13 -16.15 12.57 -19.31
CA SER A 13 -14.93 13.18 -19.84
C SER A 13 -13.83 13.37 -18.78
N ARG A 14 -14.14 13.17 -17.49
CA ARG A 14 -13.18 13.30 -16.37
C ARG A 14 -12.38 12.03 -16.11
N TYR A 15 -12.73 10.92 -16.74
CA TYR A 15 -11.97 9.67 -16.70
C TYR A 15 -11.65 9.23 -18.12
N SER A 16 -10.40 9.47 -18.55
CA SER A 16 -9.83 8.72 -19.68
C SER A 16 -9.91 7.23 -19.35
N THR A 17 -10.26 6.37 -20.32
CA THR A 17 -10.37 4.91 -20.13
C THR A 17 -9.13 4.31 -19.45
N GLY A 18 -7.95 4.88 -19.70
CA GLY A 18 -6.69 4.50 -19.02
C GLY A 18 -6.67 4.80 -17.51
N SER A 19 -7.36 5.85 -17.06
CA SER A 19 -7.48 6.20 -15.64
C SER A 19 -8.36 5.23 -14.86
N ILE A 20 -9.38 4.64 -15.49
CA ILE A 20 -10.28 3.66 -14.84
C ILE A 20 -9.54 2.34 -14.62
N ILE A 21 -8.84 1.84 -15.66
CA ILE A 21 -8.05 0.60 -15.58
C ILE A 21 -6.96 0.74 -14.51
N GLY A 22 -6.25 1.86 -14.49
CA GLY A 22 -5.25 2.13 -13.46
C GLY A 22 -5.84 2.18 -12.04
N THR A 23 -7.03 2.77 -11.88
CA THR A 23 -7.72 2.83 -10.57
C THR A 23 -8.19 1.45 -10.13
N LEU A 24 -8.76 0.64 -11.03
CA LEU A 24 -9.19 -0.73 -10.73
C LEU A 24 -8.00 -1.61 -10.35
N PHE A 25 -6.90 -1.52 -11.08
CA PHE A 25 -5.68 -2.25 -10.76
C PHE A 25 -5.12 -1.86 -9.39
N GLU A 26 -5.08 -0.55 -9.09
CA GLU A 26 -4.65 -0.04 -7.78
C GLU A 26 -5.57 -0.54 -6.66
N CYS A 27 -6.90 -0.50 -6.85
CA CYS A 27 -7.86 -1.08 -5.92
C CYS A 27 -7.68 -2.58 -5.71
N CYS A 28 -7.42 -3.36 -6.77
CA CYS A 28 -7.15 -4.79 -6.67
C CYS A 28 -5.90 -5.07 -5.84
N ILE A 29 -4.81 -4.33 -6.05
CA ILE A 29 -3.59 -4.47 -5.24
C ILE A 29 -3.85 -4.11 -3.79
N ARG A 30 -4.54 -2.98 -3.51
CA ARG A 30 -4.88 -2.58 -2.12
C ARG A 30 -5.78 -3.61 -1.44
N PHE A 31 -6.72 -4.20 -2.17
CA PHE A 31 -7.57 -5.28 -1.67
C PHE A 31 -6.75 -6.52 -1.31
N LEU A 32 -5.82 -6.93 -2.17
CA LEU A 32 -4.90 -8.03 -1.85
C LEU A 32 -4.05 -7.72 -0.61
N GLN A 33 -3.51 -6.50 -0.50
CA GLN A 33 -2.74 -6.08 0.69
C GLN A 33 -3.57 -6.12 1.99
N PHE A 34 -4.87 -5.78 1.90
CA PHE A 34 -5.81 -5.91 3.01
C PHE A 34 -6.04 -7.38 3.39
N VAL A 35 -6.32 -8.24 2.41
CA VAL A 35 -6.54 -9.67 2.64
C VAL A 35 -5.31 -10.34 3.24
N PHE A 36 -4.11 -10.04 2.74
CA PHE A 36 -2.86 -10.56 3.30
C PHE A 36 -2.58 -10.02 4.71
N GLY A 37 -2.89 -8.75 4.98
CA GLY A 37 -2.84 -8.19 6.34
C GLY A 37 -3.73 -8.97 7.31
N ILE A 38 -4.98 -9.25 6.93
CA ILE A 38 -5.91 -10.06 7.74
C ILE A 38 -5.42 -11.51 7.88
N ALA A 39 -4.88 -12.11 6.82
CA ALA A 39 -4.34 -13.47 6.88
C ALA A 39 -3.21 -13.58 7.93
N VAL A 40 -2.29 -12.62 7.95
CA VAL A 40 -1.20 -12.53 8.94
C VAL A 40 -1.75 -12.34 10.35
N ILE A 41 -2.74 -11.47 10.54
CA ILE A 41 -3.42 -11.34 11.85
C ILE A 41 -4.01 -12.69 12.28
N GLY A 42 -4.73 -13.37 11.39
CA GLY A 42 -5.38 -14.65 11.69
C GLY A 42 -4.39 -15.75 12.05
N LEU A 43 -3.25 -15.83 11.35
CA LEU A 43 -2.22 -16.82 11.63
C LEU A 43 -1.52 -16.55 12.95
N TYR A 44 -1.02 -15.32 13.16
CA TYR A 44 -0.13 -15.03 14.27
C TYR A 44 -0.84 -14.61 15.56
N ALA A 45 -2.05 -14.03 15.50
CA ALA A 45 -2.82 -13.69 16.70
C ALA A 45 -3.31 -14.95 17.44
N GLN A 46 -3.55 -16.04 16.70
CA GLN A 46 -3.91 -17.33 17.30
C GLN A 46 -2.75 -17.91 18.12
N ASP A 47 -1.52 -17.80 17.64
CA ASP A 47 -0.33 -18.27 18.35
C ASP A 47 -0.05 -17.43 19.61
N VAL A 48 -0.29 -16.12 19.55
CA VAL A 48 -0.21 -15.21 20.72
C VAL A 48 -1.29 -15.55 21.77
N ASP A 49 -2.52 -15.83 21.34
CA ASP A 49 -3.62 -16.19 22.25
C ASP A 49 -3.43 -17.59 22.85
N ARG A 50 -2.86 -18.52 22.09
CA ARG A 50 -2.49 -19.85 22.58
C ARG A 50 -1.43 -19.76 23.67
N ALA A 51 -0.34 -19.00 23.45
CA ALA A 51 0.69 -18.77 24.46
C ALA A 51 0.09 -18.15 25.74
N ARG A 52 -0.82 -17.17 25.60
CA ARG A 52 -1.53 -16.55 26.72
C ARG A 52 -2.34 -17.57 27.53
N LYS A 53 -3.07 -18.46 26.87
CA LYS A 53 -3.92 -19.48 27.51
C LYS A 53 -3.11 -20.55 28.25
N HIS A 54 -1.90 -20.85 27.78
CA HIS A 54 -1.01 -21.81 28.43
C HIS A 54 -0.14 -21.18 29.53
N GLY A 55 -0.20 -19.86 29.73
CA GLY A 55 0.63 -19.15 30.71
C GLY A 55 2.09 -19.00 30.29
N ASP A 56 2.41 -19.30 29.02
CA ASP A 56 3.75 -19.16 28.45
C ASP A 56 4.04 -17.71 28.06
N SER A 57 5.33 -17.35 28.05
CA SER A 57 5.78 -16.04 27.57
C SER A 57 5.39 -15.87 26.10
N GLN A 58 4.65 -14.79 25.80
CA GLN A 58 4.33 -14.44 24.42
C GLN A 58 5.60 -14.04 23.68
N ASP A 59 5.90 -14.75 22.60
CA ASP A 59 7.09 -14.49 21.81
C ASP A 59 6.88 -13.19 20.99
N SER A 60 7.82 -12.25 21.15
CA SER A 60 7.74 -10.90 20.60
C SER A 60 7.63 -10.87 19.06
N ARG A 61 8.09 -11.94 18.39
CA ARG A 61 8.02 -12.10 16.93
C ARG A 61 6.57 -12.14 16.42
N TRP A 62 5.70 -12.85 17.14
CA TRP A 62 4.29 -13.03 16.78
C TRP A 62 3.47 -11.78 17.09
N ILE A 63 3.86 -11.04 18.14
CA ILE A 63 3.26 -9.74 18.46
C ILE A 63 3.61 -8.72 17.39
N PHE A 64 4.88 -8.62 17.00
CA PHE A 64 5.33 -7.74 15.92
C PHE A 64 4.58 -8.03 14.62
N ALA A 65 4.44 -9.32 14.27
CA ALA A 65 3.66 -9.78 13.13
C ALA A 65 2.22 -9.26 13.13
N THR A 66 1.55 -9.41 14.26
CA THR A 66 0.14 -9.02 14.43
C THR A 66 -0.04 -7.50 14.31
N VAL A 67 0.89 -6.72 14.86
CA VAL A 67 0.87 -5.25 14.77
C VAL A 67 1.07 -4.78 13.33
N VAL A 68 2.07 -5.32 12.63
CA VAL A 68 2.35 -4.98 11.22
C VAL A 68 1.19 -5.39 10.32
N GLY A 69 0.63 -6.59 10.53
CA GLY A 69 -0.56 -7.07 9.81
C GLY A 69 -1.78 -6.16 10.01
N THR A 70 -2.02 -5.72 11.25
CA THR A 70 -3.11 -4.80 11.60
C THR A 70 -2.94 -3.42 10.94
N LEU A 71 -1.72 -2.86 11.03
CA LEU A 71 -1.41 -1.58 10.40
C LEU A 71 -1.60 -1.67 8.88
N SER A 72 -1.12 -2.74 8.26
CA SER A 72 -1.30 -3.01 6.83
C SER A 72 -2.77 -3.16 6.44
N ALA A 73 -3.57 -3.89 7.22
CA ALA A 73 -4.98 -4.10 6.95
C ALA A 73 -5.78 -2.79 7.05
N ILE A 74 -5.58 -2.01 8.12
CA ILE A 74 -6.21 -0.71 8.27
C ILE A 74 -5.83 0.21 7.11
N SER A 75 -4.55 0.22 6.73
CA SER A 75 -4.06 1.04 5.62
C SER A 75 -4.67 0.65 4.28
N GLY A 76 -4.72 -0.66 3.97
CA GLY A 76 -5.36 -1.18 2.77
C GLY A 76 -6.84 -0.80 2.70
N LEU A 77 -7.56 -0.95 3.81
CA LEU A 77 -8.97 -0.56 3.91
C LEU A 77 -9.17 0.95 3.69
N VAL A 78 -8.34 1.78 4.33
CA VAL A 78 -8.37 3.24 4.16
C VAL A 78 -8.12 3.62 2.70
N TYR A 79 -7.10 3.05 2.06
CA TYR A 79 -6.81 3.33 0.65
C TYR A 79 -7.90 2.86 -0.31
N ILE A 80 -8.67 1.82 0.02
CA ILE A 80 -9.84 1.39 -0.77
C ILE A 80 -11.03 2.33 -0.57
N LEU A 81 -11.25 2.81 0.66
CA LEU A 81 -12.41 3.64 0.99
C LEU A 81 -12.26 5.11 0.57
N ILE A 82 -11.05 5.67 0.59
CA ILE A 82 -10.82 7.08 0.26
C ILE A 82 -11.31 7.42 -1.17
N PRO A 83 -11.00 6.67 -2.24
CA PRO A 83 -11.51 6.92 -3.59
C PRO A 83 -13.05 6.87 -3.69
N CYS A 84 -13.70 6.09 -2.84
CA CYS A 84 -15.15 5.97 -2.77
C CYS A 84 -15.79 7.15 -2.01
N ALA A 85 -15.11 7.68 -0.99
CA ALA A 85 -15.62 8.77 -0.14
C ALA A 85 -15.36 10.16 -0.73
N VAL A 86 -14.27 10.35 -1.48
CA VAL A 86 -13.85 11.67 -1.97
C VAL A 86 -14.17 11.83 -3.47
N ARG A 87 -15.09 12.74 -3.81
CA ARG A 87 -15.49 13.07 -5.20
C ARG A 87 -14.40 13.74 -6.05
N ARG A 88 -13.27 14.14 -5.45
CA ARG A 88 -12.12 14.71 -6.18
C ARG A 88 -11.07 13.62 -6.38
N PRO A 89 -10.54 13.46 -7.61
CA PRO A 89 -9.48 12.50 -7.85
C PRO A 89 -8.25 12.88 -7.02
N LEU A 90 -7.82 11.99 -6.11
CA LEU A 90 -6.60 12.20 -5.30
C LEU A 90 -5.35 12.42 -6.16
N SER A 91 -5.39 12.03 -7.44
CA SER A 91 -4.31 12.30 -8.40
C SER A 91 -4.05 13.78 -8.64
N GLN A 92 -4.93 14.70 -8.22
CA GLN A 92 -4.71 16.15 -8.31
C GLN A 92 -4.11 16.77 -7.04
N ALA A 93 -4.03 16.06 -5.93
CA ALA A 93 -3.53 16.60 -4.67
C ALA A 93 -2.05 16.25 -4.49
N THR A 94 -1.16 16.91 -5.24
CA THR A 94 0.31 16.73 -5.19
C THR A 94 0.87 16.70 -3.76
N PHE A 95 0.26 17.48 -2.85
CA PHE A 95 0.58 17.51 -1.42
C PHE A 95 0.46 16.15 -0.70
N ILE A 96 -0.49 15.29 -1.11
CA ILE A 96 -0.77 14.00 -0.43
C ILE A 96 0.19 12.89 -0.91
N HIS A 97 0.82 13.05 -2.08
CA HIS A 97 1.71 12.02 -2.64
C HIS A 97 2.96 11.77 -1.78
N LEU A 98 3.51 12.80 -1.15
CA LEU A 98 4.71 12.68 -0.31
C LEU A 98 4.43 11.97 1.02
N PRO A 99 3.40 12.32 1.81
CA PRO A 99 2.98 11.55 2.97
C PRO A 99 2.68 10.08 2.64
N CYS A 100 1.95 9.80 1.55
CA CYS A 100 1.66 8.43 1.13
C CYS A 100 2.94 7.65 0.76
N PHE A 101 3.89 8.28 0.07
CA PHE A 101 5.16 7.64 -0.27
C PHE A 101 5.99 7.29 0.97
N VAL A 102 6.10 8.22 1.93
CA VAL A 102 6.81 7.97 3.20
C VAL A 102 6.14 6.84 3.98
N TYR A 103 4.81 6.86 4.06
CA TYR A 103 4.06 5.84 4.79
C TYR A 103 4.18 4.45 4.14
N ASP A 104 4.01 4.35 2.82
CA ASP A 104 4.17 3.10 2.09
C ASP A 104 5.63 2.57 2.21
N SER A 105 6.62 3.47 2.25
CA SER A 105 8.04 3.10 2.50
C SER A 105 8.24 2.49 3.89
N VAL A 106 7.62 3.07 4.92
CA VAL A 106 7.66 2.54 6.29
C VAL A 106 7.06 1.13 6.33
N LEU A 107 5.90 0.93 5.67
CA LEU A 107 5.29 -0.39 5.61
C LEU A 107 6.16 -1.41 4.87
N VAL A 108 6.83 -1.02 3.77
CA VAL A 108 7.81 -1.89 3.09
C VAL A 108 8.91 -2.34 4.04
N ILE A 109 9.47 -1.43 4.85
CA ILE A 109 10.55 -1.76 5.80
C ILE A 109 10.02 -2.71 6.90
N LEU A 110 8.81 -2.47 7.40
CA LEU A 110 8.17 -3.33 8.41
C LEU A 110 7.93 -4.75 7.87
N TRP A 111 7.38 -4.87 6.66
CA TRP A 111 7.18 -6.16 5.99
C TRP A 111 8.49 -6.85 5.62
N LEU A 112 9.54 -6.10 5.26
CA LEU A 112 10.86 -6.65 5.00
C LEU A 112 11.49 -7.23 6.26
N THR A 113 11.38 -6.50 7.38
CA THR A 113 11.86 -6.96 8.69
C THR A 113 11.14 -8.22 9.13
N GLN A 114 9.81 -8.23 9.00
CA GLN A 114 8.94 -9.36 9.28
C GLN A 114 9.33 -10.59 8.45
N PHE A 115 9.45 -10.43 7.13
CA PHE A 115 9.90 -11.47 6.23
C PHE A 115 11.28 -11.99 6.64
N GLY A 116 12.22 -11.11 7.01
CA GLY A 116 13.56 -11.51 7.47
C GLY A 116 13.55 -12.39 8.72
N ILE A 117 12.69 -12.05 9.70
CA ILE A 117 12.52 -12.85 10.93
C ILE A 117 12.03 -14.26 10.59
N PHE A 118 10.98 -14.36 9.76
CA PHE A 118 10.40 -15.65 9.40
C PHE A 118 11.20 -16.44 8.36
N ALA A 119 11.94 -15.77 7.48
CA ALA A 119 12.88 -16.40 6.57
C ALA A 119 13.95 -17.14 7.37
N LYS A 120 14.55 -16.49 8.38
CA LYS A 120 15.52 -17.14 9.25
C LYS A 120 14.92 -18.26 10.12
N LEU A 121 13.65 -18.14 10.49
CA LEU A 121 13.00 -19.12 11.37
C LEU A 121 12.55 -20.38 10.62
N TYR A 122 12.08 -20.23 9.38
CA TYR A 122 11.45 -21.33 8.65
C TYR A 122 12.25 -21.77 7.42
N ILE A 123 12.85 -20.88 6.64
CA ILE A 123 13.48 -21.25 5.36
C ILE A 123 14.77 -22.06 5.58
N THR A 124 15.52 -21.78 6.66
CA THR A 124 16.79 -22.46 6.95
C THR A 124 16.64 -23.81 7.64
N VAL A 125 15.42 -24.19 8.03
CA VAL A 125 15.14 -25.47 8.73
C VAL A 125 14.73 -26.52 7.70
N ASP A 126 15.34 -27.70 7.81
CA ASP A 126 14.99 -28.87 7.02
C ASP A 126 13.66 -29.45 7.53
N ASP A 127 12.64 -29.43 6.68
CA ASP A 127 11.22 -29.57 7.01
C ASP A 127 10.63 -30.86 6.45
N ASP A 128 11.48 -31.83 6.13
CA ASP A 128 11.09 -33.03 5.40
C ASP A 128 10.09 -33.93 6.18
N LYS A 129 10.03 -33.78 7.51
CA LYS A 129 9.21 -34.62 8.40
C LYS A 129 8.05 -33.93 9.11
N ASP A 130 7.93 -32.59 9.06
CA ASP A 130 6.93 -31.86 9.85
C ASP A 130 5.97 -31.03 8.99
N LYS A 131 4.70 -31.45 8.97
CA LYS A 131 3.63 -30.78 8.22
C LYS A 131 3.39 -29.34 8.71
N SER A 132 3.67 -29.06 9.98
CA SER A 132 3.48 -27.72 10.56
C SER A 132 4.50 -26.72 10.01
N LEU A 133 5.76 -27.14 9.86
CA LEU A 133 6.86 -26.37 9.28
C LEU A 133 6.63 -26.06 7.80
N LYS A 134 6.17 -27.05 7.01
CA LYS A 134 5.80 -26.82 5.59
C LYS A 134 4.70 -25.77 5.42
N ARG A 135 3.71 -25.76 6.32
CA ARG A 135 2.65 -24.73 6.36
C ARG A 135 3.21 -23.35 6.70
N MET A 136 4.12 -23.27 7.67
CA MET A 136 4.75 -22.00 8.06
C MET A 136 5.71 -21.44 7.01
N LYS A 137 6.40 -22.30 6.24
CA LYS A 137 7.14 -21.85 5.04
C LYS A 137 6.21 -21.19 4.01
N HIS A 138 5.04 -21.77 3.75
CA HIS A 138 4.06 -21.15 2.85
C HIS A 138 3.60 -19.77 3.35
N SER A 139 3.41 -19.61 4.66
CA SER A 139 3.10 -18.28 5.25
C SER A 139 4.20 -17.26 4.99
N ALA A 140 5.47 -17.65 5.10
CA ALA A 140 6.59 -16.76 4.83
C ALA A 140 6.63 -16.30 3.36
N TYR A 141 6.23 -17.15 2.41
CA TYR A 141 6.07 -16.75 1.01
C TYR A 141 4.90 -15.79 0.80
N VAL A 142 3.81 -15.95 1.55
CA VAL A 142 2.69 -15.01 1.52
C VAL A 142 3.12 -13.62 2.00
N ASP A 143 3.92 -13.55 3.06
CA ASP A 143 4.51 -12.29 3.55
C ASP A 143 5.40 -11.62 2.48
N LEU A 144 6.21 -12.42 1.78
CA LEU A 144 7.05 -11.94 0.68
C LEU A 144 6.24 -11.36 -0.47
N VAL A 145 5.15 -12.02 -0.87
CA VAL A 145 4.25 -11.53 -1.92
C VAL A 145 3.60 -10.22 -1.49
N ASN A 146 3.16 -10.13 -0.24
CA ASN A 146 2.57 -8.89 0.28
C ASN A 146 3.59 -7.75 0.35
N LEU A 147 4.82 -8.03 0.77
CA LEU A 147 5.95 -7.10 0.72
C LEU A 147 6.15 -6.55 -0.70
N CYS A 148 6.14 -7.42 -1.72
CA CYS A 148 6.27 -7.00 -3.11
C CYS A 148 5.14 -6.05 -3.54
N PHE A 149 3.90 -6.30 -3.11
CA PHE A 149 2.80 -5.37 -3.40
C PHE A 149 2.98 -4.01 -2.74
N TRP A 150 3.44 -3.97 -1.48
CA TRP A 150 3.82 -2.72 -0.82
C TRP A 150 4.97 -2.01 -1.52
N ALA A 151 5.98 -2.74 -2.01
CA ALA A 151 7.10 -2.16 -2.75
C ALA A 151 6.67 -1.56 -4.09
N ILE A 152 5.81 -2.25 -4.85
CA ILE A 152 5.28 -1.76 -6.13
C ILE A 152 4.46 -0.48 -5.92
N THR A 153 3.57 -0.47 -4.92
CA THR A 153 2.74 0.71 -4.61
C THR A 153 3.57 1.88 -4.12
N CYS A 154 4.57 1.63 -3.27
CA CYS A 154 5.54 2.62 -2.83
C CYS A 154 6.33 3.21 -4.02
N ALA A 155 6.90 2.38 -4.90
CA ALA A 155 7.63 2.83 -6.08
C ALA A 155 6.74 3.67 -7.00
N TRP A 156 5.49 3.25 -7.19
CA TRP A 156 4.51 3.97 -7.99
C TRP A 156 4.16 5.35 -7.43
N CYS A 157 3.98 5.47 -6.11
CA CYS A 157 3.81 6.75 -5.43
C CYS A 157 5.03 7.65 -5.58
N GLY A 158 6.24 7.10 -5.42
CA GLY A 158 7.50 7.83 -5.58
C GLY A 158 7.70 8.36 -7.01
N ILE A 159 7.41 7.55 -8.03
CA ILE A 159 7.48 7.96 -9.43
C ILE A 159 6.48 9.09 -9.73
N ARG A 160 5.24 9.00 -9.21
CA ARG A 160 4.22 10.05 -9.38
C ARG A 160 4.65 11.37 -8.73
N TRP A 161 5.22 11.31 -7.53
CA TRP A 161 5.74 12.49 -6.84
C TRP A 161 6.89 13.13 -7.63
N TRP A 162 7.88 12.35 -8.08
CA TRP A 162 9.00 12.87 -8.88
C TRP A 162 8.48 13.57 -10.15
N ARG A 163 7.59 12.93 -10.89
CA ARG A 163 7.03 13.51 -12.13
C ARG A 163 6.21 14.78 -11.88
N GLY A 164 5.45 14.83 -10.79
CA GLY A 164 4.70 16.02 -10.38
C GLY A 164 5.62 17.20 -10.01
N ASN A 165 6.74 16.93 -9.34
CA ASN A 165 7.69 17.97 -8.95
C ASN A 165 8.42 18.58 -10.16
N LYS A 166 8.73 17.77 -11.18
CA LYS A 166 9.31 18.26 -12.45
C LYS A 166 8.35 19.18 -13.22
N ALA A 167 7.08 18.82 -13.31
CA ALA A 167 6.07 19.64 -13.98
C ALA A 167 5.81 20.98 -13.26
N GLY A 168 5.82 20.97 -11.92
CA GLY A 168 5.69 22.20 -11.12
C GLY A 168 6.89 23.14 -11.24
N GLY A 169 8.10 22.60 -11.45
CA GLY A 169 9.30 23.39 -11.69
C GLY A 169 9.25 24.16 -13.02
N VAL A 170 8.88 23.46 -14.10
CA VAL A 170 8.75 24.07 -15.44
C VAL A 170 7.73 25.20 -15.46
N GLN A 171 6.57 25.01 -14.81
CA GLN A 171 5.53 26.05 -14.76
C GLN A 171 5.93 27.26 -13.91
N LYS A 172 6.84 27.08 -12.94
CA LYS A 172 7.36 28.18 -12.13
C LYS A 172 8.40 29.00 -12.90
N GLU A 173 9.22 28.35 -13.72
CA GLU A 173 10.17 29.01 -14.63
C GLU A 173 9.46 29.79 -15.73
N GLU A 174 8.42 29.22 -16.35
CA GLU A 174 7.61 29.88 -17.38
C GLU A 174 6.95 31.16 -16.84
N LYS A 175 6.34 31.11 -15.65
CA LYS A 175 5.76 32.29 -15.00
C LYS A 175 6.80 33.36 -14.64
N ALA A 176 7.99 32.95 -14.20
CA ALA A 176 9.06 33.89 -13.87
C ALA A 176 9.64 34.56 -15.13
N PHE A 177 9.68 33.84 -16.25
CA PHE A 177 10.05 34.39 -17.56
C PHE A 177 9.01 35.41 -18.04
N ASP A 178 7.72 35.08 -17.97
CA ASP A 178 6.63 35.97 -18.39
C ASP A 178 6.60 37.27 -17.56
N GLU A 179 6.74 37.20 -16.23
CA GLU A 179 6.87 38.39 -15.36
C GLU A 179 8.08 39.26 -15.72
N HIS A 180 9.20 38.63 -16.12
CA HIS A 180 10.39 39.37 -16.50
C HIS A 180 10.25 40.07 -17.87
N ILE A 181 9.48 39.50 -18.80
CA ILE A 181 9.17 40.14 -20.09
C ILE A 181 8.22 41.33 -19.89
N GLU A 182 7.28 41.24 -18.94
CA GLU A 182 6.31 42.32 -18.68
C GLU A 182 6.93 43.55 -17.99
N GLN A 183 8.11 43.39 -17.39
CA GLN A 183 8.86 44.47 -16.71
C GLN A 183 9.91 45.18 -17.58
N VAL A 184 10.13 44.75 -18.83
CA VAL A 184 11.11 45.33 -19.79
C VAL A 184 10.37 46.10 -20.88
#